data_AF-A0A1D8ADV7-F1
#
_entry.id   AF-A0A1D8ADV7-F1
#
_cell.length_a   1.000
_cell.length_b   1.000
_cell.length_c   1.000
_cell.angle_alpha   90.00
_cell.angle_beta   90.00
_cell.angle_gamma   90.00
#
_symmetry.space_group_name_H-M   'P 1'
#
loop_
_entity.id
_entity.type
_entity.pdbx_description
1 polymer ?
#
loop_
_entity_poly.entity_id
_entity_poly.type
_entity_poly.pdbx_seq_one_letter_code
_entity_poly.pdbx_strand_id
1 'polypeptide(L)' 'MFHLKLDGEPECWLASRDRVARETGIWLFGNLRQSQDPAACEVEISIGSSALTLRNEEIVRAVDLLF' A
#
# COMPACT_ATOMS: atom_id res chain seq x y z
N MET A 1 -4.33 10.51 7.87
CA MET A 1 -4.35 9.05 8.02
C MET A 1 -5.70 8.56 7.52
N PHE A 2 -5.72 7.48 6.76
CA PHE A 2 -6.94 6.81 6.33
C PHE A 2 -6.71 5.30 6.25
N HIS A 3 -7.77 4.52 6.41
CA HIS A 3 -7.76 3.07 6.30
C HIS A 3 -8.30 2.65 4.93
N LEU A 4 -7.64 1.69 4.28
CA LEU A 4 -8.16 1.03 3.08
C LEU A 4 -8.50 -0.42 3.41
N LYS A 5 -9.62 -0.87 2.84
CA LYS A 5 -9.95 -2.29 2.77
C LYS A 5 -9.50 -2.84 1.42
N LEU A 6 -8.83 -3.97 1.46
CA LEU A 6 -8.28 -4.65 0.31
C LEU A 6 -8.84 -6.07 0.28
N ASP A 7 -9.48 -6.46 -0.82
CA ASP A 7 -10.05 -7.80 -0.93
C ASP A 7 -8.95 -8.82 -1.25
N GLY A 8 -9.01 -10.00 -0.63
CA GLY A 8 -8.06 -11.09 -0.84
C GLY A 8 -7.09 -11.31 0.33
N GLU A 9 -6.13 -12.21 0.08
CA GLU A 9 -5.24 -12.72 1.12
C GLU A 9 -4.12 -11.73 1.48
N PRO A 10 -3.76 -11.63 2.78
CA PRO A 10 -2.68 -10.77 3.26
C PRO A 10 -1.36 -10.92 2.48
N GLU A 11 -0.99 -12.16 2.16
CA GLU A 11 0.27 -12.52 1.53
C GLU A 11 0.37 -11.96 0.11
N CYS A 12 -0.72 -11.97 -0.65
CA CYS A 12 -0.79 -11.40 -1.99
C CYS A 12 -0.58 -9.88 -1.97
N TRP A 13 -1.19 -9.20 -0.99
CA TRP A 13 -1.06 -7.75 -0.84
C TRP A 13 0.33 -7.34 -0.36
N LEU A 14 0.93 -8.09 0.56
CA LEU A 14 2.31 -7.87 1.00
C LEU A 14 3.29 -8.08 -0.16
N ALA A 15 3.12 -9.14 -0.95
CA ALA A 15 3.95 -9.38 -2.13
C ALA A 15 3.80 -8.25 -3.18
N SER A 16 2.59 -7.76 -3.40
CA SER A 16 2.32 -6.65 -4.33
C SER A 16 2.96 -5.34 -3.85
N ARG A 17 2.86 -5.03 -2.54
CA ARG A 17 3.58 -3.90 -1.94
C ARG A 17 5.09 -4.01 -2.13
N ASP A 18 5.67 -5.18 -1.85
CA ASP A 18 7.11 -5.39 -1.96
C ASP A 18 7.58 -5.23 -3.41
N ARG A 19 6.74 -5.64 -4.38
CA ARG A 19 6.96 -5.36 -5.80
C ARG A 19 6.95 -3.86 -6.08
N VAL A 20 5.94 -3.12 -5.62
CA VAL A 20 5.87 -1.65 -5.79
C VAL A 20 7.14 -0.99 -5.23
N ALA A 21 7.53 -1.35 -4.02
CA ALA A 21 8.72 -0.81 -3.37
C ALA A 21 10.00 -1.10 -4.16
N ARG A 22 10.14 -2.32 -4.70
CA ARG A 22 11.30 -2.69 -5.54
C ARG A 22 11.33 -1.94 -6.87
N GLU A 23 10.18 -1.69 -7.49
CA GLU A 23 10.10 -1.04 -8.81
C GLU A 23 10.16 0.49 -8.75
N THR A 24 9.69 1.09 -7.65
CA THR A 24 9.54 2.55 -7.53
C THR A 24 10.39 3.17 -6.43
N GLY A 25 10.92 2.37 -5.51
CA GLY A 25 11.54 2.86 -4.27
C GLY A 25 10.54 3.36 -3.22
N ILE A 26 9.22 3.28 -3.48
CA ILE A 26 8.17 3.81 -2.61
C ILE A 26 7.55 2.68 -1.80
N TRP A 27 7.60 2.80 -0.47
CA TRP A 27 6.96 1.87 0.45
C TRP A 27 5.56 2.36 0.83
N LEU A 28 4.51 1.85 0.18
CA LEU A 28 3.14 2.37 0.31
C LEU A 28 2.53 2.16 1.71
N PHE A 29 2.81 1.03 2.37
CA PHE A 29 2.27 0.74 3.70
C PHE A 29 3.12 -0.24 4.51
N GLY A 30 3.29 0.02 5.81
CA GLY A 30 4.13 -0.80 6.68
C GLY A 30 3.47 -2.10 7.10
N ASN A 31 2.20 -2.02 7.49
CA ASN A 31 1.47 -3.11 8.11
C ASN A 31 0.18 -3.38 7.36
N LEU A 32 -0.21 -4.65 7.35
CA LEU A 32 -1.50 -5.11 6.87
C LEU A 32 -2.07 -6.04 7.93
N ARG A 33 -3.36 -5.91 8.21
CA ARG A 33 -4.08 -6.73 9.19
C ARG A 33 -5.22 -7.44 8.50
N GLN A 34 -5.47 -8.69 8.85
CA GLN A 34 -6.69 -9.35 8.38
C GLN A 34 -7.90 -8.70 9.06
N SER A 35 -8.93 -8.40 8.28
CA SER A 35 -10.16 -7.83 8.80
C SER A 35 -11.00 -8.89 9.52
N GLN A 36 -12.11 -8.48 10.15
CA GLN A 36 -13.10 -9.43 10.67
C GLN A 36 -13.79 -10.22 9.54
N ASP A 37 -13.82 -9.65 8.34
CA ASP A 37 -14.16 -10.37 7.12
C ASP A 37 -12.94 -11.18 6.65
N PRO A 38 -13.00 -12.52 6.60
CA PRO A 38 -11.88 -13.35 6.17
C PRO A 38 -11.41 -13.04 4.74
N ALA A 39 -12.28 -12.50 3.90
CA ALA A 39 -11.98 -12.16 2.52
C ALA A 39 -11.37 -10.76 2.36
N ALA A 40 -11.15 -10.02 3.45
CA ALA A 40 -10.62 -8.65 3.38
C ALA A 40 -9.46 -8.41 4.35
N CYS A 41 -8.59 -7.52 3.91
CA CYS A 41 -7.47 -6.99 4.68
C CYS A 41 -7.69 -5.50 4.93
N GLU A 42 -7.13 -4.99 6.02
CA GLU A 42 -7.13 -3.59 6.37
C GLU A 42 -5.69 -3.07 6.44
N VAL A 43 -5.48 -1.92 5.82
CA VAL A 43 -4.20 -1.21 5.84
C VAL A 43 -4.41 0.22 6.27
N GLU A 44 -3.49 0.72 7.07
CA GLU A 44 -3.44 2.13 7.46
C GLU A 44 -2.41 2.87 6.63
N ILE A 45 -2.84 3.95 5.97
CA ILE A 45 -1.96 4.84 5.22
C ILE A 45 -1.90 6.20 5.91
N SER A 46 -0.68 6.65 6.16
CA SER A 46 -0.37 7.97 6.69
C SER A 46 0.57 8.71 5.74
N ILE A 47 0.20 9.93 5.40
CA ILE A 47 1.05 10.82 4.61
C ILE A 47 1.95 11.57 5.58
N GLY A 48 3.23 11.20 5.59
CA GLY A 48 4.27 11.85 6.40
C GLY A 48 5.17 12.75 5.57
N SER A 49 6.21 13.29 6.21
CA SER A 49 7.21 14.16 5.57
C SER A 49 7.94 13.47 4.41
N SER A 50 8.08 12.14 4.41
CA SER A 50 8.65 11.38 3.29
C SER A 50 7.90 11.57 1.97
N ALA A 51 6.61 11.93 2.00
CA ALA A 51 5.85 12.20 0.78
C ALA A 51 6.17 13.58 0.17
N LEU A 52 6.74 14.52 0.94
CA LEU A 52 7.03 15.88 0.46
C LEU A 52 8.09 15.93 -0.65
N THR A 53 8.92 14.89 -0.75
CA THR A 53 9.96 14.77 -1.78
C THR A 53 9.48 14.03 -3.03
N LEU A 54 8.24 13.54 -3.03
CA LEU A 54 7.67 12.79 -4.15
C LEU A 54 6.80 13.70 -5.00
N ARG A 55 6.87 13.52 -6.31
CA ARG A 55 5.92 14.12 -7.25
C ARG A 55 4.64 13.30 -7.27
N ASN A 56 3.52 13.96 -7.59
CA ASN A 56 2.22 13.30 -7.73
C ASN A 56 2.27 12.12 -8.71
N GLU A 57 3.00 12.26 -9.81
CA GLU A 57 3.18 11.23 -10.84
C GLU A 57 3.83 9.96 -10.28
N GLU A 58 4.75 10.09 -9.33
CA GLU A 58 5.47 8.98 -8.70
C GLU A 58 4.54 8.23 -7.74
N ILE A 59 3.70 8.97 -7.01
CA ILE A 59 2.68 8.40 -6.14
C ILE A 59 1.61 7.66 -6.96
N VAL A 60 1.10 8.29 -8.03
CA VAL A 60 0.11 7.68 -8.92
C VAL A 60 0.66 6.37 -9.51
N ARG A 61 1.87 6.39 -10.05
CA ARG A 61 2.50 5.18 -10.59
C ARG A 61 2.66 4.08 -9.55
N ALA A 62 3.02 4.41 -8.30
CA ALA A 62 3.14 3.42 -7.24
C ALA A 62 1.80 2.80 -6.89
N VAL A 63 0.73 3.59 -6.84
CA VAL A 63 -0.64 3.10 -6.61
C VAL A 63 -1.13 2.25 -7.78
N ASP A 64 -0.89 2.66 -9.02
CA ASP A 64 -1.25 1.89 -10.22
C ASP A 64 -0.54 0.54 -10.30
N LEU A 65 0.69 0.42 -9.75
CA LEU A 65 1.41 -0.85 -9.69
C LEU A 65 0.91 -1.79 -8.59
N LEU A 66 0.15 -1.27 -7.62
CA LEU A 66 -0.39 -2.05 -6.52
C LEU A 66 -1.63 -2.86 -6.95
N PHE A 67 -2.40 -2.36 -7.91
CA PHE A 67 -3.67 -2.92 -8.39
C PHE A 67 -3.56 -3.47 -9.82
#